data_AF-A0A3S4K4P3-F1
#
_entry.id   AF-A0A3S4K4P3-F1
#
_cell.length_a   1.000
_cell.length_b   1.000
_cell.length_c   1.000
_cell.angle_alpha   90.00
_cell.angle_beta   90.00
_cell.angle_gamma   90.00
#
_symmetry.space_group_name_H-M   'P 1'
#
loop_
_entity.id
_entity.type
_entity.pdbx_description
1 polymer ?
#
loop_
_entity_poly.entity_id
_entity_poly.type
_entity_poly.pdbx_seq_one_letter_code
_entity_poly.pdbx_strand_id
1 'polypeptide(L)'
;MPGSAILIGGNPGAGKSTLLLQTLCKLAEQMKTLYVTGEESLQQVAMRAHRLGLPTANLNMLSETSIEQICLIAEEEQPKLMVIDSIQVMHMADIQSSPGSVAQVRETAAYLTRFAKTRGVAIVMVGHVTKDGSLAGPKVLEHCIDCSVLLDGDADSRFRTLRSHKTALAQSMSWASLP
;
A
#
# COMPACT_ATOMS: atom_id res chain seq x y z
N MET A 1 13.29 12.12 4.87
CA MET A 1 12.88 11.68 3.52
C MET A 1 11.56 12.35 3.21
N PRO A 2 11.30 12.85 1.99
CA PRO A 2 9.98 13.38 1.67
C PRO A 2 8.97 12.23 1.71
N GLY A 3 7.82 12.44 2.33
CA GLY A 3 6.76 11.44 2.33
C GLY A 3 6.30 11.11 0.91
N SER A 4 5.89 9.87 0.70
CA SER A 4 5.65 9.32 -0.63
C SER A 4 4.43 8.40 -0.65
N ALA A 5 3.76 8.33 -1.80
CA ALA A 5 2.63 7.44 -2.03
C ALA A 5 2.95 6.45 -3.15
N ILE A 6 2.86 5.16 -2.83
CA ILE A 6 3.26 4.05 -3.69
C ILE A 6 2.05 3.13 -3.97
N LEU A 7 1.73 3.02 -5.25
CA LEU A 7 0.93 1.99 -5.91
C LEU A 7 1.52 0.59 -5.82
N ILE A 8 0.97 -0.41 -5.10
CA ILE A 8 1.24 -1.82 -5.42
C ILE A 8 0.00 -2.47 -6.04
N GLY A 9 0.03 -2.64 -7.36
CA GLY A 9 -0.99 -3.30 -8.14
C GLY A 9 -0.69 -4.78 -8.39
N GLY A 10 -1.73 -5.54 -8.70
CA GLY A 10 -1.62 -6.92 -9.15
C GLY A 10 -2.91 -7.69 -8.95
N ASN A 11 -3.06 -8.82 -9.64
CA ASN A 11 -4.27 -9.65 -9.53
C ASN A 11 -4.53 -10.09 -8.07
N PRO A 12 -5.79 -10.34 -7.69
CA PRO A 12 -6.10 -11.05 -6.46
C PRO A 12 -5.28 -12.35 -6.37
N GLY A 13 -4.71 -12.65 -5.20
CA GLY A 13 -3.85 -13.83 -5.02
C GLY A 13 -2.40 -13.70 -5.52
N ALA A 14 -1.99 -12.55 -6.11
CA ALA A 14 -0.60 -12.33 -6.55
C ALA A 14 0.43 -12.33 -5.40
N GLY A 15 -0.02 -12.19 -4.14
CA GLY A 15 0.85 -12.19 -2.96
C GLY A 15 1.22 -10.81 -2.42
N LYS A 16 0.49 -9.74 -2.81
CA LYS A 16 0.74 -8.34 -2.40
C LYS A 16 0.76 -8.17 -0.88
N SER A 17 -0.33 -8.58 -0.22
CA SER A 17 -0.49 -8.52 1.24
C SER A 17 0.57 -9.35 1.96
N THR A 18 0.92 -10.52 1.42
CA THR A 18 2.00 -11.36 1.98
C THR A 18 3.36 -10.67 1.90
N LEU A 19 3.71 -10.12 0.73
CA LEU A 19 4.97 -9.39 0.53
C LEU A 19 5.07 -8.19 1.48
N LEU A 20 3.99 -7.42 1.60
CA LEU A 20 3.96 -6.23 2.45
C LEU A 20 3.98 -6.58 3.93
N LEU A 21 3.27 -7.62 4.36
CA LEU A 21 3.32 -8.10 5.73
C LEU A 21 4.74 -8.54 6.11
N GLN A 22 5.41 -9.32 5.25
CA GLN A 22 6.81 -9.72 5.45
C GLN A 22 7.76 -8.52 5.54
N THR A 23 7.53 -7.52 4.69
CA THR A 23 8.34 -6.30 4.65
C THR A 23 8.15 -5.48 5.91
N LEU A 24 6.90 -5.24 6.34
CA LEU A 24 6.61 -4.45 7.54
C LEU A 24 7.09 -5.15 8.80
N CYS A 25 6.89 -6.46 8.96
CA CYS A 25 7.41 -7.19 10.12
C CYS A 25 8.91 -6.98 10.33
N LYS A 26 9.70 -7.02 9.24
CA LYS A 26 11.15 -6.77 9.31
C LYS A 26 11.49 -5.30 9.58
N LEU A 27 10.81 -4.37 8.91
CA LEU A 27 11.07 -2.94 9.10
C LEU A 27 10.62 -2.44 10.48
N ALA A 28 9.61 -3.07 11.07
CA ALA A 28 9.13 -2.78 12.42
C ALA A 28 10.21 -2.94 13.51
N GLU A 29 11.26 -3.72 13.24
CA GLU A 29 12.42 -3.84 14.13
C GLU A 29 13.29 -2.56 14.19
N GLN A 30 13.17 -1.68 13.19
CA GLN A 30 14.04 -0.51 13.02
C GLN A 30 13.28 0.83 13.00
N MET A 31 12.01 0.81 12.64
CA MET A 31 11.19 2.00 12.47
C MET A 31 9.74 1.70 12.83
N LYS A 32 9.00 2.71 13.27
CA LYS A 32 7.57 2.55 13.55
C LYS A 32 6.80 2.35 12.25
N THR A 33 6.05 1.26 12.15
CA THR A 33 5.26 0.91 10.96
C THR A 33 3.80 0.69 11.33
N LEU A 34 2.87 0.97 10.42
CA LEU A 34 1.44 0.71 10.61
C LEU A 34 0.87 -0.09 9.44
N TYR A 35 0.32 -1.28 9.71
CA TYR A 35 -0.43 -2.07 8.73
C TYR A 35 -1.93 -1.84 8.92
N VAL A 36 -2.58 -1.21 7.95
CA VAL A 36 -4.03 -0.98 7.96
C VAL A 36 -4.70 -1.99 7.04
N THR A 37 -5.66 -2.72 7.58
CA THR A 37 -6.49 -3.68 6.84
C THR A 37 -7.95 -3.29 6.88
N GLY A 38 -8.62 -3.38 5.74
CA GLY A 38 -10.09 -3.28 5.67
C GLY A 38 -10.77 -4.58 5.22
N GLU A 39 -10.01 -5.53 4.67
CA GLU A 39 -10.56 -6.79 4.13
C GLU A 39 -10.41 -7.95 5.13
N GLU A 40 -9.24 -8.07 5.76
CA GLU A 40 -8.92 -9.16 6.70
C GLU A 40 -9.02 -8.66 8.14
N SER A 41 -9.51 -9.52 9.04
CA SER A 41 -9.44 -9.27 10.49
C SER A 41 -7.98 -9.31 10.99
N LEU A 42 -7.69 -8.59 12.08
CA LEU A 42 -6.36 -8.59 12.71
C LEU A 42 -5.89 -10.01 13.06
N GLN A 43 -6.81 -10.88 13.49
CA GLN A 43 -6.54 -12.27 13.83
C GLN A 43 -6.09 -13.07 12.59
N GLN A 44 -6.73 -12.86 11.43
CA GLN A 44 -6.33 -13.52 10.19
C GLN A 44 -4.93 -13.08 9.74
N VAL A 45 -4.63 -11.78 9.84
CA VAL A 45 -3.29 -11.24 9.54
C VAL A 45 -2.24 -11.80 10.50
N ALA A 46 -2.52 -11.84 11.80
CA ALA A 46 -1.62 -12.39 12.81
C ALA A 46 -1.34 -13.88 12.58
N MET A 47 -2.37 -14.68 12.29
CA MET A 47 -2.21 -16.11 11.95
C MET A 47 -1.36 -16.30 10.70
N ARG A 48 -1.51 -15.45 9.68
CA ARG A 48 -0.66 -15.47 8.49
C ARG A 48 0.79 -15.16 8.83
N ALA A 49 1.03 -14.13 9.65
CA ALA A 49 2.38 -13.78 10.08
C ALA A 49 3.04 -14.91 10.88
N HIS A 50 2.29 -15.55 11.78
CA HIS A 50 2.74 -16.69 12.56
C HIS A 50 3.12 -17.88 11.68
N ARG A 51 2.26 -18.26 10.72
CA ARG A 51 2.54 -19.34 9.76
C ARG A 51 3.80 -19.09 8.92
N LEU A 52 4.09 -17.83 8.64
CA LEU A 52 5.28 -17.41 7.88
C LEU A 52 6.53 -17.26 8.77
N GLY A 53 6.43 -17.45 10.09
CA GLY A 53 7.54 -17.31 11.02
C GLY A 53 8.07 -15.88 11.12
N LEU A 54 7.20 -14.87 11.01
CA LEU A 54 7.63 -13.46 10.96
C LEU A 54 7.77 -12.85 12.37
N PRO A 55 8.71 -11.90 12.55
CA PRO A 55 8.80 -11.13 13.78
C PRO A 55 7.64 -10.13 13.86
N THR A 56 6.67 -10.37 14.74
CA THR A 56 5.47 -9.52 14.86
C THR A 56 5.47 -8.59 16.07
N ALA A 57 6.50 -8.66 16.93
CA ALA A 57 6.50 -7.98 18.23
C ALA A 57 6.31 -6.46 18.14
N ASN A 58 6.81 -5.83 17.07
CA ASN A 58 6.78 -4.37 16.89
C ASN A 58 5.83 -3.93 15.77
N LEU A 59 5.05 -4.86 15.19
CA LEU A 59 4.14 -4.53 14.09
C LEU A 59 2.84 -3.95 14.66
N ASN A 60 2.62 -2.65 14.47
CA ASN A 60 1.32 -2.05 14.74
C ASN A 60 0.35 -2.37 13.61
N MET A 61 -0.85 -2.83 13.96
CA MET A 61 -1.92 -3.15 13.02
C MET A 61 -3.21 -2.44 13.39
N LEU A 62 -3.96 -2.01 12.38
CA LEU A 62 -5.24 -1.34 12.53
C LEU A 62 -6.25 -1.98 11.57
N SER A 63 -7.45 -2.26 12.06
CA SER A 63 -8.58 -2.71 11.24
C SER A 63 -9.57 -1.56 11.11
N GLU A 64 -9.44 -0.78 10.05
CA GLU A 64 -10.24 0.43 9.82
C GLU A 64 -10.38 0.68 8.30
N THR A 65 -11.48 1.33 7.90
CA THR A 65 -11.80 1.65 6.50
C THR A 65 -12.06 3.15 6.26
N SER A 66 -12.34 3.94 7.28
CA SER A 66 -12.42 5.41 7.17
C SER A 66 -11.02 6.01 7.08
N ILE A 67 -10.72 6.68 5.97
CA ILE A 67 -9.43 7.35 5.77
C ILE A 67 -9.21 8.44 6.81
N GLU A 68 -10.26 9.13 7.22
CA GLU A 68 -10.21 10.18 8.24
C GLU A 68 -9.76 9.59 9.59
N GLN A 69 -10.36 8.48 10.02
CA GLN A 69 -9.96 7.79 11.26
C GLN A 69 -8.54 7.21 11.17
N ILE A 70 -8.19 6.59 10.04
CA ILE A 70 -6.84 6.07 9.81
C ILE A 70 -5.79 7.20 9.94
N CYS A 71 -6.04 8.34 9.31
CA CYS A 71 -5.13 9.48 9.36
C CYS A 71 -5.04 10.09 10.76
N LEU A 72 -6.14 10.19 11.50
CA LEU A 72 -6.12 10.64 12.91
C LEU A 72 -5.23 9.73 13.77
N ILE A 73 -5.43 8.43 13.69
CA ILE A 73 -4.60 7.45 14.42
C ILE A 73 -3.14 7.55 13.97
N ALA A 74 -2.88 7.70 12.67
CA ALA A 74 -1.52 7.85 12.14
C ALA A 74 -0.84 9.15 12.59
N GLU A 75 -1.57 10.20 12.94
CA GLU A 75 -0.98 11.42 13.52
C GLU A 75 -0.46 11.21 14.94
N GLU A 76 -1.18 10.42 15.74
CA GLU A 76 -0.76 10.04 17.09
C GLU A 76 0.38 9.02 17.04
N GLU A 77 0.23 8.00 16.19
CA GLU A 77 1.19 6.92 16.07
C GLU A 77 2.48 7.37 15.38
N GLN A 78 2.44 8.36 14.48
CA GLN A 78 3.60 8.83 13.71
C GLN A 78 4.44 7.71 13.05
N PRO A 79 3.81 6.78 12.30
CA PRO A 79 4.57 5.74 11.60
C PRO A 79 5.48 6.36 10.54
N LYS A 80 6.65 5.78 10.32
CA LYS A 80 7.53 6.14 9.20
C LYS A 80 7.10 5.45 7.89
N LEU A 81 6.44 4.31 8.00
CA LEU A 81 5.87 3.56 6.88
C LEU A 81 4.46 3.06 7.24
N MET A 82 3.50 3.29 6.35
CA MET A 82 2.13 2.82 6.49
C MET A 82 1.70 2.00 5.26
N VAL A 83 1.03 0.88 5.47
CA VAL A 83 0.38 0.08 4.42
C VAL A 83 -1.13 0.20 4.53
N ILE A 84 -1.79 0.39 3.39
CA ILE A 84 -3.25 0.37 3.25
C ILE A 84 -3.63 -0.85 2.40
N ASP A 85 -4.22 -1.87 3.02
CA ASP A 85 -4.60 -3.13 2.37
C ASP A 85 -6.11 -3.41 2.50
N SER A 86 -6.94 -3.14 1.49
CA SER A 86 -6.65 -2.55 0.18
C SER A 86 -7.38 -1.22 -0.01
N ILE A 87 -6.95 -0.40 -0.97
CA ILE A 87 -7.56 0.93 -1.20
C ILE A 87 -9.04 0.84 -1.63
N GLN A 88 -9.47 -0.31 -2.16
CA GLN A 88 -10.84 -0.49 -2.68
C GLN A 88 -11.90 -0.55 -1.59
N VAL A 89 -11.54 -0.95 -0.36
CA VAL A 89 -12.47 -0.98 0.76
C VAL A 89 -12.41 0.28 1.62
N MET A 90 -11.50 1.20 1.30
CA MET A 90 -11.37 2.46 2.00
C MET A 90 -12.44 3.45 1.52
N HIS A 91 -12.85 4.33 2.43
CA HIS A 91 -13.84 5.35 2.12
C HIS A 91 -13.55 6.68 2.81
N MET A 92 -14.07 7.73 2.20
CA MET A 92 -14.22 9.07 2.78
C MET A 92 -15.70 9.41 2.86
N ALA A 93 -16.12 10.00 3.99
CA ALA A 93 -17.54 10.27 4.26
C ALA A 93 -18.14 11.32 3.31
N ASP A 94 -17.34 12.31 2.92
CA ASP A 94 -17.78 13.43 2.08
C ASP A 94 -17.94 13.06 0.59
N ILE A 95 -17.53 11.86 0.20
CA ILE A 95 -17.64 11.38 -1.17
C ILE A 95 -18.92 10.54 -1.30
N GLN A 96 -19.93 11.09 -1.98
CA GLN A 96 -21.22 10.44 -2.24
C GLN A 96 -21.13 9.31 -3.28
N SER A 97 -20.34 8.28 -2.98
CA SER A 97 -20.26 7.05 -3.76
C SER A 97 -19.81 5.89 -2.88
N SER A 98 -20.16 4.67 -3.30
CA SER A 98 -19.82 3.47 -2.54
C SER A 98 -18.31 3.20 -2.52
N PRO A 99 -17.78 2.60 -1.44
CA PRO A 99 -16.43 2.05 -1.40
C PRO A 99 -16.19 1.15 -2.62
N GLY A 100 -14.99 1.25 -3.20
CA GLY A 100 -14.63 0.51 -4.41
C GLY A 100 -15.20 1.10 -5.69
N SER A 101 -15.87 2.25 -5.65
CA SER A 101 -16.09 3.06 -6.85
C SER A 101 -14.79 3.77 -7.26
N VAL A 102 -14.65 4.08 -8.55
CA VAL A 102 -13.50 4.84 -9.06
C VAL A 102 -13.35 6.19 -8.36
N ALA A 103 -14.47 6.84 -8.01
CA ALA A 103 -14.47 8.10 -7.29
C ALA A 103 -13.89 7.94 -5.87
N GLN A 104 -14.43 7.03 -5.03
CA GLN A 104 -13.87 6.75 -3.70
C GLN A 104 -12.38 6.41 -3.77
N VAL A 105 -11.98 5.51 -4.67
CA VAL A 105 -10.57 5.07 -4.79
C VAL A 105 -9.63 6.21 -5.18
N ARG A 106 -10.06 7.12 -6.06
CA ARG A 106 -9.26 8.29 -6.45
C ARG A 106 -9.11 9.31 -5.32
N GLU A 107 -10.22 9.65 -4.67
CA GLU A 107 -10.23 10.66 -3.62
C GLU A 107 -9.48 10.18 -2.37
N THR A 108 -9.71 8.93 -1.95
CA THR A 108 -8.96 8.30 -0.84
C THR A 108 -7.45 8.26 -1.12
N ALA A 109 -7.04 7.85 -2.33
CA ALA A 109 -5.62 7.85 -2.72
C ALA A 109 -5.03 9.27 -2.75
N ALA A 110 -5.75 10.26 -3.27
CA ALA A 110 -5.30 11.65 -3.30
C ALA A 110 -5.14 12.23 -1.88
N TYR A 111 -6.08 11.91 -0.98
CA TYR A 111 -6.02 12.29 0.41
C TYR A 111 -4.79 11.68 1.11
N LEU A 112 -4.59 10.37 0.96
CA LEU A 112 -3.43 9.67 1.51
C LEU A 112 -2.11 10.22 0.97
N THR A 113 -2.02 10.53 -0.32
CA THR A 113 -0.80 11.15 -0.89
C THR A 113 -0.52 12.51 -0.26
N ARG A 114 -1.54 13.33 -0.04
CA ARG A 114 -1.37 14.62 0.64
C ARG A 114 -0.92 14.42 2.08
N PHE A 115 -1.53 13.47 2.79
CA PHE A 115 -1.14 13.12 4.15
C PHE A 115 0.32 12.67 4.21
N ALA A 116 0.73 11.75 3.32
CA ALA A 116 2.11 11.28 3.19
C ALA A 116 3.09 12.45 3.09
N LYS A 117 2.87 13.35 2.13
CA LYS A 117 3.74 14.51 1.88
C LYS A 117 3.79 15.48 3.06
N THR A 118 2.65 15.74 3.68
CA THR A 118 2.53 16.70 4.80
C THR A 118 3.20 16.16 6.07
N ARG A 119 3.06 14.86 6.33
CA ARG A 119 3.56 14.22 7.57
C ARG A 119 4.93 13.55 7.40
N GLY A 120 5.46 13.50 6.18
CA GLY A 120 6.74 12.84 5.90
C GLY A 120 6.68 11.31 6.07
N VAL A 121 5.53 10.70 5.78
CA VAL A 121 5.28 9.26 5.91
C VAL A 121 5.36 8.60 4.54
N ALA A 122 5.99 7.43 4.45
CA ALA A 122 5.87 6.59 3.26
C ALA A 122 4.57 5.78 3.35
N ILE A 123 3.71 5.86 2.34
CA ILE A 123 2.45 5.12 2.28
C ILE A 123 2.47 4.19 1.07
N VAL A 124 2.20 2.92 1.32
CA VAL A 124 2.01 1.91 0.27
C VAL A 124 0.55 1.49 0.24
N MET A 125 -0.11 1.70 -0.89
CA MET A 125 -1.50 1.33 -1.12
C MET A 125 -1.57 0.05 -1.96
N VAL A 126 -2.31 -0.94 -1.50
CA VAL A 126 -2.59 -2.15 -2.27
C VAL A 126 -3.79 -1.91 -3.18
N GLY A 127 -3.61 -2.16 -4.47
CA GLY A 127 -4.67 -2.13 -5.48
C GLY A 127 -4.84 -3.48 -6.18
N HIS A 128 -6.07 -3.97 -6.30
CA HIS A 128 -6.39 -5.12 -7.14
C HIS A 128 -6.62 -4.66 -8.57
N VAL A 129 -5.82 -5.16 -9.51
CA VAL A 129 -6.05 -4.91 -10.93
C VAL A 129 -7.05 -5.93 -11.45
N THR A 130 -8.18 -5.48 -11.97
CA THR A 130 -9.17 -6.31 -12.67
C THR A 130 -8.75 -6.54 -14.14
N LYS A 131 -9.38 -7.49 -14.84
CA LYS A 131 -9.00 -7.88 -16.22
C LYS A 131 -9.07 -6.74 -17.24
N ASP A 132 -9.91 -5.73 -16.97
CA ASP A 132 -10.09 -4.50 -17.73
C ASP A 132 -9.21 -3.34 -17.23
N GLY A 133 -8.45 -3.54 -16.16
CA GLY A 133 -7.53 -2.56 -15.57
C GLY A 133 -8.23 -1.35 -14.93
N SER A 134 -9.54 -1.44 -14.69
CA SER A 134 -10.42 -0.29 -14.46
C SER A 134 -10.57 0.14 -13.01
N LEU A 135 -10.35 -0.76 -12.05
CA LEU A 135 -10.49 -0.46 -10.62
C LEU A 135 -9.15 -0.54 -9.90
N ALA A 136 -8.77 0.54 -9.20
CA ALA A 136 -7.51 0.68 -8.44
C ALA A 136 -6.21 0.36 -9.22
N GLY A 137 -6.27 0.29 -10.55
CA GLY A 137 -5.10 0.09 -11.40
C GLY A 137 -4.24 1.35 -11.52
N PRO A 138 -2.96 1.23 -11.91
CA PRO A 138 -2.06 2.37 -12.09
C PRO A 138 -2.66 3.49 -12.94
N LYS A 139 -3.42 3.18 -14.00
CA LYS A 139 -4.08 4.17 -14.86
C LYS A 139 -5.09 5.07 -14.13
N VAL A 140 -5.80 4.52 -13.13
CA VAL A 140 -6.83 5.25 -12.40
C VAL A 140 -6.19 6.25 -11.44
N LEU A 141 -5.06 5.86 -10.86
CA LEU A 141 -4.37 6.55 -9.76
C LEU A 141 -3.07 7.21 -10.19
N GLU A 142 -2.73 7.18 -11.48
CA GLU A 142 -1.40 7.56 -11.99
C GLU A 142 -1.02 8.99 -11.60
N HIS A 143 -2.00 9.90 -11.60
CA HIS A 143 -1.78 11.30 -11.24
C HIS A 143 -1.79 11.54 -9.73
N CYS A 144 -2.32 10.60 -8.94
CA CYS A 144 -2.44 10.72 -7.48
C CYS A 144 -1.21 10.20 -6.75
N ILE A 145 -0.44 9.29 -7.35
CA ILE A 145 0.67 8.57 -6.68
C ILE A 145 2.04 8.95 -7.25
N ASP A 146 3.08 8.84 -6.42
CA ASP A 146 4.45 9.14 -6.82
C ASP A 146 5.11 7.96 -7.56
N CYS A 147 4.71 6.74 -7.22
CA CYS A 147 5.24 5.52 -7.81
C CYS A 147 4.15 4.45 -7.96
N SER A 148 4.27 3.59 -8.97
CA SER A 148 3.48 2.37 -9.08
C SER A 148 4.35 1.16 -9.43
N VAL A 149 4.05 0.05 -8.77
CA VAL A 149 4.70 -1.24 -8.88
C VAL A 149 3.64 -2.30 -9.11
N LEU A 150 3.85 -3.19 -10.07
CA LEU A 150 3.00 -4.35 -10.32
C LEU A 150 3.69 -5.60 -9.80
N LEU A 151 2.96 -6.39 -9.02
CA LEU A 151 3.35 -7.73 -8.64
C LEU A 151 2.58 -8.72 -9.50
N ASP A 152 3.30 -9.35 -10.43
CA ASP A 152 2.75 -10.37 -11.31
C ASP A 152 3.11 -11.75 -10.78
N GLY A 153 2.09 -12.59 -10.66
CA GLY A 153 2.25 -14.02 -10.47
C GLY A 153 1.58 -14.75 -11.60
N ASP A 154 2.38 -15.37 -12.46
CA ASP A 154 1.85 -16.34 -13.40
C ASP A 154 1.39 -17.58 -12.61
N ALA A 155 0.26 -18.16 -13.00
CA ALA A 155 -0.33 -19.31 -12.31
C ALA A 155 0.59 -20.54 -12.37
N ASP A 156 1.34 -20.67 -13.47
CA ASP A 156 2.28 -21.78 -13.70
C ASP A 156 3.71 -21.50 -13.23
N SER A 157 4.02 -20.28 -12.80
CA SER A 157 5.36 -19.92 -12.33
C SER A 157 5.47 -20.06 -10.82
N ARG A 158 6.52 -20.77 -10.37
CA ARG A 158 6.96 -20.77 -8.97
C ARG A 158 7.51 -19.41 -8.50
N PHE A 159 7.75 -18.50 -9.44
CA PHE A 159 8.32 -17.18 -9.18
C PHE A 159 7.27 -16.08 -9.36
N ARG A 160 7.39 -15.02 -8.56
CA ARG A 160 6.62 -13.78 -8.68
C ARG A 160 7.55 -12.67 -9.18
N THR A 161 7.11 -11.88 -10.15
CA THR A 161 7.90 -10.79 -10.74
C THR A 161 7.37 -9.45 -10.25
N LEU A 162 8.24 -8.61 -9.71
CA LEU A 162 7.92 -7.24 -9.31
C LEU A 162 8.43 -6.26 -10.37
N ARG A 163 7.54 -5.46 -10.96
CA ARG A 163 7.85 -4.50 -12.05
C ARG A 163 7.42 -3.09 -11.69
N SER A 164 8.30 -2.10 -11.81
CA SER A 164 7.96 -0.69 -11.63
C SER A 164 7.44 -0.06 -12.93
N HIS A 165 6.33 0.69 -12.87
CA HIS A 165 5.71 1.34 -14.04
C HIS A 165 5.84 2.87 -14.03
N LYS A 166 5.89 3.50 -12.85
CA LYS A 166 6.13 4.95 -12.69
C LYS A 166 7.04 5.14 -11.49
N THR A 167 8.12 5.91 -11.66
CA THR A 167 9.08 6.18 -10.58
C THR A 167 9.45 7.67 -10.58
N ALA A 168 8.76 8.49 -9.78
CA ALA A 168 9.21 9.88 -9.55
C ALA A 168 10.53 9.96 -8.76
N LEU A 169 10.96 8.85 -8.13
CA LEU A 169 12.23 8.72 -7.42
C LEU A 169 13.47 8.61 -8.36
N ALA A 170 13.27 8.37 -9.67
CA ALA A 170 14.33 7.98 -10.59
C ALA A 170 14.94 9.14 -11.40
N GLN A 171 14.64 10.41 -11.10
CA GLN A 171 15.25 11.54 -11.82
C GLN A 171 16.71 11.86 -11.41
N SER A 172 17.38 11.01 -10.62
CA SER A 172 18.79 11.23 -10.26
C SER A 172 19.72 10.01 -10.33
N MET A 173 19.28 8.88 -10.88
CA MET A 173 20.22 7.78 -11.18
C MET A 173 20.70 7.90 -12.62
N SER A 174 21.68 8.79 -12.85
CA SER A 174 22.56 8.65 -14.01
C SER A 174 23.23 7.28 -13.91
N TRP A 175 23.00 6.43 -14.90
CA TRP A 175 23.80 5.24 -15.09
C TRP A 175 25.22 5.69 -15.42
N ALA A 176 26.04 5.91 -14.39
CA ALA A 176 27.47 5.96 -14.54
C ALA A 176 27.89 4.55 -14.92
N SER A 177 28.13 4.36 -16.22
CA SER A 177 28.93 3.27 -16.74
C SER A 177 30.23 3.23 -15.94
N LEU A 178 30.39 2.21 -15.09
CA LEU A 178 31.65 1.88 -14.48
C LEU A 178 32.41 0.89 -15.40
N PRO A 179 33.75 0.97 -15.41
CA PRO A 179 34.63 0.46 -16.46
C PRO A 179 34.67 -1.07 -16.59
#